data_AF-A0A933ZP40-F1
#
_entry.id   AF-A0A933ZP40-F1
#
_cell.length_a   1.000
_cell.length_b   1.000
_cell.length_c   1.000
_cell.angle_alpha   90.00
_cell.angle_beta   90.00
_cell.angle_gamma   90.00
#
_symmetry.space_group_name_H-M   'P 1'
#
loop_
_entity.id
_entity.type
_entity.pdbx_description
1 polymer ?
#
loop_
_entity_poly.entity_id
_entity_poly.type
_entity_poly.pdbx_seq_one_letter_code
_entity_poly.pdbx_strand_id
1 'polypeptide(L)'
;MKLTRLELQRFTVFEDAVLEFGRGVNVLTGENGSGKSHVLKLVYALAECGRREAQGETDPVQPGVSFDDRLKSMLTGLFLPDQIGRLVKRAVGR
;
A
#
# COMPACT_ATOMS: atom_id res chain seq x y z
N MET A 1 11.06 -4.41 10.33
CA MET A 1 9.84 -5.17 9.97
C MET A 1 10.13 -6.02 8.74
N LYS A 2 9.67 -7.28 8.69
CA LYS A 2 9.81 -8.13 7.50
C LYS A 2 8.44 -8.28 6.84
N LEU A 3 8.33 -7.89 5.59
CA LEU A 3 7.14 -8.17 4.78
C LEU A 3 7.22 -9.60 4.25
N THR A 4 6.18 -10.41 4.49
CA THR A 4 6.12 -11.81 4.07
C THR A 4 5.05 -12.06 3.03
N ARG A 5 3.95 -11.30 3.06
CA ARG A 5 2.82 -11.47 2.15
C ARG A 5 2.13 -10.13 1.89
N LEU A 6 1.69 -9.91 0.67
CA LEU A 6 0.83 -8.80 0.27
C LEU A 6 -0.37 -9.37 -0.49
N GLU A 7 -1.58 -9.07 -0.02
CA GLU A 7 -2.83 -9.48 -0.64
C GLU A 7 -3.57 -8.25 -1.13
N LEU A 8 -3.99 -8.29 -2.39
CA LEU A 8 -4.67 -7.20 -3.06
C LEU A 8 -5.98 -7.70 -3.62
N GLN A 9 -7.07 -7.06 -3.23
CA GLN A 9 -8.40 -7.36 -3.76
C GLN A 9 -9.00 -6.09 -4.34
N ARG A 10 -9.36 -6.16 -5.61
CA ARG A 10 -9.95 -5.05 -6.38
C ARG A 10 -9.16 -3.76 -6.21
N PHE A 11 -7.84 -3.82 -6.16
CA PHE A 11 -6.98 -2.66 -5.92
C PHE A 11 -6.26 -2.27 -7.22
N THR A 12 -6.50 -1.05 -7.70
CA THR A 12 -5.86 -0.46 -8.89
C THR A 12 -5.98 -1.32 -10.15
N VAL A 13 -4.91 -1.97 -10.61
CA VAL A 13 -4.93 -2.90 -11.75
C VAL A 13 -5.27 -4.34 -11.34
N PHE A 14 -5.13 -4.69 -10.06
CA PHE A 14 -5.33 -6.04 -9.55
C PHE A 14 -6.81 -6.31 -9.22
N GLU A 15 -7.38 -7.38 -9.77
CA GLU A 15 -8.68 -7.91 -9.30
C GLU A 15 -8.51 -8.77 -8.04
N ASP A 16 -7.57 -9.70 -8.10
CA ASP A 16 -7.11 -10.52 -6.99
C ASP A 16 -5.62 -10.82 -7.22
N ALA A 17 -4.77 -10.54 -6.24
CA ALA A 17 -3.36 -10.87 -6.30
C ALA A 17 -2.81 -11.19 -4.92
N VAL A 18 -2.02 -12.26 -4.85
CA VAL A 18 -1.26 -12.65 -3.66
C VAL A 18 0.22 -12.67 -4.04
N LEU A 19 1.03 -11.89 -3.32
CA LEU A 19 2.47 -11.88 -3.47
C LEU A 19 3.10 -12.40 -2.18
N GLU A 20 3.93 -13.44 -2.30
CA GLU A 20 4.72 -13.97 -1.21
C GLU A 20 6.16 -13.48 -1.33
N PHE A 21 6.70 -12.89 -0.27
CA PHE A 21 8.04 -12.34 -0.26
C PHE A 21 9.02 -13.32 0.39
N GLY A 22 10.04 -13.69 -0.39
CA GLY A 22 11.15 -14.52 0.05
C GLY A 22 12.16 -13.75 0.92
N ARG A 23 13.12 -14.49 1.48
CA ARG A 23 14.30 -13.88 2.13
C ARG A 23 15.23 -13.31 1.05
N GLY A 24 15.94 -12.23 1.38
CA GLY A 24 16.89 -11.61 0.46
C GLY A 24 16.23 -10.66 -0.54
N VAL A 25 16.61 -10.76 -1.81
CA VAL A 25 16.13 -9.86 -2.87
C VAL A 25 14.95 -10.49 -3.59
N ASN A 26 13.85 -9.74 -3.67
CA ASN A 26 12.66 -10.12 -4.43
C ASN A 26 12.65 -9.36 -5.76
N VAL A 27 12.54 -10.08 -6.88
CA VAL A 27 12.53 -9.49 -8.23
C VAL A 27 11.09 -9.46 -8.76
N LEU A 28 10.59 -8.26 -9.04
CA LEU A 28 9.25 -8.05 -9.60
C LEU A 28 9.35 -7.90 -11.12
N THR A 29 8.89 -8.90 -11.86
CA THR A 29 8.89 -8.93 -13.34
C THR A 29 7.48 -8.88 -13.91
N GLY A 30 7.34 -8.47 -15.18
CA GLY A 30 6.06 -8.41 -15.88
C GLY A 30 6.02 -7.28 -16.90
N GLU A 31 5.00 -7.26 -17.74
CA GLU A 31 4.80 -6.25 -18.78
C GLU A 31 4.55 -4.84 -18.21
N ASN A 32 4.76 -3.80 -19.02
CA ASN A 32 4.41 -2.44 -18.63
C ASN A 32 2.90 -2.34 -18.38
N GLY A 33 2.51 -1.61 -17.32
CA GLY A 33 1.12 -1.54 -16.90
C GLY A 33 0.64 -2.71 -16.02
N SER A 34 1.45 -3.75 -15.79
CA SER A 34 1.06 -4.91 -14.97
C SER A 34 1.00 -4.65 -13.45
N GLY A 35 1.21 -3.42 -12.99
CA GLY A 35 1.12 -3.06 -11.57
C GLY A 35 2.41 -3.20 -10.74
N LYS A 36 3.57 -3.45 -11.35
CA LYS A 36 4.87 -3.54 -10.62
C LYS A 36 5.15 -2.34 -9.71
N SER A 37 5.01 -1.12 -10.24
CA SER A 37 5.20 0.10 -9.43
C SER A 37 4.14 0.28 -8.36
N HIS A 38 2.95 -0.31 -8.53
CA HIS A 38 1.88 -0.24 -7.55
C HIS A 38 2.19 -1.12 -6.34
N VAL A 39 2.71 -2.33 -6.57
CA VAL A 39 3.27 -3.20 -5.52
C VAL A 39 4.36 -2.46 -4.75
N LEU A 40 5.33 -1.86 -5.44
CA LEU A 40 6.42 -1.13 -4.78
C LEU A 40 5.91 0.04 -3.92
N LYS A 41 4.95 0.81 -4.41
CA LYS A 41 4.31 1.89 -3.63
C LYS A 41 3.63 1.35 -2.36
N LEU A 42 2.91 0.23 -2.46
CA LEU A 42 2.25 -0.39 -1.30
C LEU A 42 3.25 -0.94 -0.28
N VAL A 43 4.28 -1.65 -0.76
CA VAL A 43 5.37 -2.17 0.09
C VAL A 43 6.03 -1.02 0.85
N TYR A 44 6.36 0.06 0.15
CA TYR A 44 6.93 1.27 0.77
C TYR A 44 5.96 1.86 1.81
N ALA A 45 4.67 2.02 1.45
CA ALA A 45 3.69 2.64 2.33
C ALA A 45 3.53 1.87 3.65
N LEU A 46 3.34 0.55 3.54
CA LEU A 46 3.16 -0.34 4.69
C LEU A 46 4.44 -0.43 5.52
N ALA A 47 5.61 -0.50 4.89
CA ALA A 47 6.89 -0.57 5.59
C ALA A 47 7.20 0.70 6.37
N GLU A 48 6.98 1.87 5.77
CA GLU A 48 7.23 3.15 6.43
C GLU A 48 6.20 3.40 7.54
N CYS A 49 4.90 3.20 7.29
CA CYS A 49 3.88 3.32 8.34
C CYS A 49 4.17 2.36 9.50
N GLY A 50 4.49 1.09 9.21
CA GLY A 50 4.83 0.10 10.23
C GLY A 50 6.11 0.43 11.00
N ARG A 51 7.12 1.02 10.34
CA ARG A 51 8.34 1.51 11.01
C ARG A 51 8.00 2.59 12.03
N ARG A 52 7.22 3.60 11.63
CA ARG A 52 6.83 4.72 12.49
C ARG A 52 5.98 4.26 13.67
N GLU A 53 5.04 3.37 13.43
CA GLU A 53 4.19 2.77 14.47
C GLU A 53 5.04 2.04 15.52
N ALA A 54 5.98 1.20 15.07
CA ALA A 54 6.86 0.44 15.97
C ALA A 54 7.79 1.33 16.81
N GLN A 55 8.10 2.54 16.35
CA GLN A 55 8.92 3.52 17.06
C GLN A 55 8.10 4.50 17.91
N GLY A 56 6.76 4.36 17.92
CA GLY A 56 5.89 5.31 18.61
C GLY A 56 5.99 6.73 18.06
N GLU A 57 6.40 6.89 16.80
CA GLU A 57 6.54 8.20 16.17
C GLU A 57 5.16 8.85 16.00
N THR A 58 4.85 9.81 16.85
CA THR A 58 3.65 10.66 16.72
C THR A 58 3.90 11.78 15.73
N ASP A 59 2.88 12.13 14.95
CA ASP A 59 2.96 13.33 14.13
C ASP A 59 3.07 14.56 15.05
N PRO A 60 4.14 15.37 14.92
CA PRO A 60 4.35 16.52 15.79
C PRO A 60 3.29 17.63 15.59
N VAL A 61 2.60 17.62 14.45
CA VAL A 61 1.54 18.59 14.13
C VAL A 61 0.18 18.10 14.60
N GLN A 62 -0.07 16.79 14.54
CA GLN A 62 -1.33 16.18 14.97
C GLN A 62 -1.09 14.98 15.90
N PRO A 63 -1.06 15.20 17.22
CA PRO A 63 -0.98 14.13 18.19
C PRO A 63 -2.18 13.17 18.06
N GLY A 64 -1.92 11.86 18.11
CA GLY A 64 -2.99 10.84 18.08
C GLY A 64 -3.48 10.42 16.69
N VAL A 65 -2.79 10.80 15.61
CA VAL A 65 -3.08 10.28 14.26
C VAL A 65 -2.94 8.76 14.25
N SER A 66 -4.03 8.08 13.88
CA SER A 66 -4.08 6.62 13.81
C SER A 66 -3.18 6.07 12.70
N PHE A 67 -2.85 4.78 12.79
CA PHE A 67 -2.15 4.07 11.72
C PHE A 67 -2.90 4.19 10.38
N ASP A 68 -4.24 4.06 10.42
CA ASP A 68 -5.10 4.10 9.23
C ASP A 68 -5.07 5.48 8.56
N ASP A 69 -5.13 6.56 9.33
CA ASP A 69 -5.06 7.92 8.81
C ASP A 69 -3.69 8.19 8.15
N ARG A 70 -2.63 7.67 8.76
CA ARG A 70 -1.27 7.77 8.23
C ARG A 70 -1.11 6.99 6.94
N LEU A 71 -1.61 5.75 6.91
CA LEU A 71 -1.60 4.92 5.72
C LEU A 71 -2.43 5.55 4.59
N LYS A 72 -3.61 6.08 4.91
CA LYS A 72 -4.47 6.80 3.96
C LYS A 72 -3.75 8.02 3.37
N SER A 73 -3.09 8.83 4.20
CA SER A 73 -2.31 9.98 3.74
C SER A 73 -1.17 9.55 2.81
N MET A 74 -0.44 8.50 3.18
CA MET A 74 0.66 7.97 2.39
C MET A 74 0.20 7.40 1.05
N LEU A 75 -0.87 6.60 1.03
CA LEU A 75 -1.46 6.07 -0.19
C LEU A 75 -1.95 7.20 -1.10
N THR A 76 -2.55 8.24 -0.53
CA THR A 76 -3.00 9.42 -1.30
C THR A 76 -1.79 10.13 -1.93
N GLY A 77 -0.71 10.36 -1.18
CA GLY A 77 0.50 11.00 -1.72
C GLY A 77 1.25 10.15 -2.75
N LEU A 78 1.22 8.82 -2.64
CA LEU A 78 1.92 7.91 -3.55
C LEU A 78 1.15 7.66 -4.85
N PHE A 79 -0.17 7.53 -4.77
CA PHE A 79 -1.01 7.19 -5.93
C PHE A 79 -1.68 8.40 -6.56
N LEU A 80 -1.79 9.52 -5.84
CA LEU A 80 -2.46 10.75 -6.27
C LEU A 80 -3.88 10.51 -6.82
N PRO A 81 -4.75 9.74 -6.15
CA PRO A 81 -6.12 9.58 -6.60
C PRO A 81 -6.96 10.83 -6.25
N ASP A 82 -8.00 11.11 -7.04
CA ASP A 82 -8.98 12.17 -6.71
C ASP A 82 -9.64 11.93 -5.33
N GLN A 83 -9.87 10.66 -5.01
CA GLN A 83 -10.41 10.20 -3.73
C GLN A 83 -9.80 8.84 -3.40
N ILE A 84 -9.53 8.55 -2.12
CA ILE A 84 -8.91 7.27 -1.72
C ILE A 84 -9.69 6.05 -2.23
N GLY A 85 -11.03 6.14 -2.30
CA GLY A 85 -11.88 5.08 -2.83
C GLY A 85 -11.68 4.77 -4.31
N ARG A 86 -11.03 5.65 -5.09
CA ARG A 86 -10.65 5.40 -6.49
C ARG A 86 -9.50 4.41 -6.65
N LEU A 87 -8.79 4.08 -5.57
CA LEU A 87 -7.82 2.99 -5.57
C LEU A 87 -8.48 1.62 -5.58
N VAL A 88 -9.78 1.54 -5.27
CA VAL A 88 -10.54 0.30 -5.27
C VAL A 88 -11.48 0.24 -6.48
N LYS A 89 -11.46 -0.85 -7.23
CA LYS A 89 -12.41 -1.13 -8.31
C LYS A 89 -13.79 -1.34 -7.70
N ARG A 90 -14.75 -0.54 -8.16
CA ARG A 90 -16.15 -0.68 -7.75
C ARG A 90 -16.70 -2.01 -8.28
N ALA A 91 -17.32 -2.81 -7.42
CA ALA A 91 -18.26 -3.80 -7.91
C ALA A 91 -19.39 -3.04 -8.61
N VAL A 92 -19.70 -3.39 -9.86
CA VAL A 92 -20.89 -2.87 -10.55
C VAL A 92 -22.08 -3.18 -9.63
N GLY A 93 -22.77 -2.12 -9.19
CA GLY A 93 -24.03 -2.28 -8.47
C GLY A 93 -25.00 -3.03 -9.38
N ARG A 94 -25.59 -4.11 -8.87
CA ARG A 94 -26.76 -4.72 -9.52
C ARG A 94 -27.94 -3.77 -9.47
#